data_AF-A0AAD9AZC1-F1
#
_entry.id   AF-A0AAD9AZC1-F1
#
_cell.length_a   1.000
_cell.length_b   1.000
_cell.length_c   1.000
_cell.angle_alpha   90.00
_cell.angle_beta   90.00
_cell.angle_gamma   90.00
#
_symmetry.space_group_name_H-M   'P 1'
#
loop_
_entity.id
_entity.type
_entity.pdbx_description
1 polymer ?
#
loop_
_entity_poly.entity_id
_entity_poly.type
_entity_poly.pdbx_seq_one_letter_code
_entity_poly.pdbx_strand_id
1 'polypeptide(L)'
;MHRISPAMTFPKSFLAAVVKQLLRGKSLIQAILAFWITPQTVSGKQSRTPSTVECSKSAASLYPRRIDEFLKEAEDLLLGPLAGDGLLELSNALKAQFRDKLRTSMACMLPSYNHQLPAGHEVGQYLALDVGGSTLRVALVELRGRDAKGRESEIVRLSSFVIDADIRNLEGMAFFDWMAERILETICKDGEDPSRPMPMAVSWSFPIEQTSLKGGRIHGMGKGFLAADGLMGQDLGEVIETACKAKGMNAALKAIVNDGGATLLSQAYIHSATRFGLILGTGVNIAAHLPVSVIGKPKFGERPQEWWDEARDVIVNTELGMFGQDILSVTRWDRSLKQGHPRPDFQPLEQMVSGMYLGEMVRFALIEAINTTGVFGGVVPKSLDEPYSLKSETISAVEGDTSPLFTSSIEVFTSRHPSSHTPTSSDVAALRDLASFVSRRSAAIIAACLHAVWALRLEALDEEDVEYAGSERLEKECGLEKTTVAYNGSVIELYPGYLAMLQEYVNGLVNREDRSIDLVPAKESSLLGAGVALATCDGAATGA
;
A
#
# COMPACT_ATOMS: atom_id res chain seq x y z
N MET A 1 31.97 8.02 31.23
CA MET A 1 31.16 9.22 31.51
C MET A 1 30.52 9.69 30.21
N HIS A 2 29.31 9.21 29.93
CA HIS A 2 28.53 9.58 28.74
C HIS A 2 27.84 10.93 28.95
N ARG A 3 27.94 11.82 27.95
CA ARG A 3 27.18 13.08 27.90
C ARG A 3 25.75 12.77 27.43
N ILE A 4 24.79 13.16 28.26
CA ILE A 4 23.35 13.14 28.00
C ILE A 4 23.00 14.38 27.13
N SER A 5 22.21 14.17 26.08
CA SER A 5 21.67 15.22 25.19
C SER A 5 20.52 15.98 25.89
N PRO A 6 20.33 17.30 25.69
CA PRO A 6 19.31 18.04 26.41
C PRO A 6 17.90 17.79 25.86
N ALA A 7 16.94 17.64 26.78
CA ALA A 7 15.51 17.55 26.49
C ALA A 7 14.99 18.79 25.74
N MET A 8 14.13 18.57 24.75
CA MET A 8 13.42 19.62 24.02
C MET A 8 12.54 20.45 24.96
N THR A 9 12.92 21.70 25.22
CA THR A 9 12.06 22.68 25.87
C THR A 9 11.20 23.41 24.83
N PHE A 10 9.88 23.23 24.90
CA PHE A 10 8.92 23.95 24.05
C PHE A 10 8.87 25.46 24.40
N PRO A 11 8.73 26.38 23.42
CA PRO A 11 8.62 27.81 23.68
C PRO A 11 7.36 28.12 24.50
N LYS A 12 7.47 28.97 25.54
CA LYS A 12 6.31 29.42 26.35
C LYS A 12 5.18 30.06 25.52
N SER A 13 5.52 30.64 24.36
CA SER A 13 4.56 31.19 23.39
C SER A 13 3.68 30.12 22.72
N PHE A 14 4.18 28.90 22.53
CA PHE A 14 3.44 27.77 21.99
C PHE A 14 2.36 27.29 22.97
N LEU A 15 2.73 27.06 24.25
CA LEU A 15 1.77 26.65 25.28
C LEU A 15 0.66 27.69 25.46
N ALA A 16 1.01 28.99 25.48
CA ALA A 16 0.03 30.06 25.63
C ALA A 16 -0.94 30.14 24.44
N ALA A 17 -0.46 29.89 23.21
CA ALA A 17 -1.29 29.90 22.01
C ALA A 17 -2.22 28.66 21.94
N VAL A 18 -1.71 27.48 22.30
CA VAL A 18 -2.48 26.23 22.35
C VAL A 18 -3.59 26.32 23.39
N VAL A 19 -3.29 26.79 24.60
CA VAL A 19 -4.30 27.00 25.66
C VAL A 19 -5.37 27.99 25.21
N LYS A 20 -4.99 29.09 24.54
CA LYS A 20 -5.94 30.09 24.05
C LYS A 20 -6.87 29.55 22.94
N GLN A 21 -6.42 28.61 22.12
CA GLN A 21 -7.24 27.99 21.07
C GLN A 21 -8.12 26.85 21.60
N LEU A 22 -7.64 26.08 22.57
CA LEU A 22 -8.43 25.08 23.30
C LEU A 22 -9.60 25.73 24.06
N LEU A 23 -9.35 26.88 24.70
CA LEU A 23 -10.40 27.69 25.37
C LEU A 23 -11.45 28.24 24.40
N ARG A 24 -11.21 28.17 23.08
CA ARG A 24 -12.16 28.54 22.02
C ARG A 24 -12.89 27.34 21.41
N GLY A 25 -12.80 26.17 22.06
CA GLY A 25 -13.54 24.96 21.67
C GLY A 25 -12.97 24.18 20.49
N LYS A 26 -11.72 24.46 20.07
CA LYS A 26 -11.04 23.70 19.02
C LYS A 26 -10.33 22.49 19.60
N SER A 27 -10.28 21.38 18.86
CA SER A 27 -9.55 20.18 19.29
C SER A 27 -8.04 20.45 19.37
N LEU A 28 -7.31 19.67 20.17
CA LEU A 28 -5.85 19.83 20.35
C LEU A 28 -5.09 19.77 19.02
N ILE A 29 -5.54 18.93 18.10
CA ILE A 29 -4.98 18.79 16.75
C ILE A 29 -5.22 20.07 15.93
N GLN A 30 -6.44 20.63 15.97
CA GLN A 30 -6.75 21.89 15.29
C GLN A 30 -6.00 23.09 15.90
N ALA A 31 -5.76 23.08 17.21
CA ALA A 31 -5.00 24.11 17.90
C ALA A 31 -3.51 24.08 17.53
N ILE A 32 -2.94 22.89 17.35
CA ILE A 32 -1.56 22.70 16.89
C ILE A 32 -1.43 23.13 15.42
N LEU A 33 -2.33 22.69 14.53
CA LEU A 33 -2.31 23.09 13.11
C LEU A 33 -2.42 24.61 12.93
N ALA A 34 -3.28 25.29 13.67
CA ALA A 34 -3.45 26.74 13.56
C ALA A 34 -2.19 27.55 13.96
N PHE A 35 -1.37 27.03 14.89
CA PHE A 35 -0.13 27.70 15.31
C PHE A 35 0.92 27.72 14.19
N TRP A 36 0.98 26.65 13.38
CA TRP A 36 1.96 26.50 12.31
C TRP A 36 1.55 27.17 10.98
N ILE A 37 0.30 27.61 10.87
CA ILE A 37 -0.29 28.17 9.64
C ILE A 37 -0.39 29.71 9.67
N THR A 38 -0.01 30.38 10.77
CA THR A 38 -0.12 31.85 10.84
C THR A 38 1.16 32.56 10.33
N PRO A 39 1.11 33.41 9.29
CA PRO A 39 2.28 34.16 8.83
C PRO A 39 2.71 35.20 9.89
N GLN A 40 4.01 35.25 10.22
CA GLN A 40 4.55 36.33 11.04
C GLN A 40 4.56 37.64 10.25
N THR A 41 3.84 38.65 10.74
CA THR A 41 3.77 39.98 10.16
C THR A 41 5.08 40.75 10.35
N VAL A 42 5.82 40.99 9.26
CA VAL A 42 6.91 41.96 9.22
C VAL A 42 6.31 43.34 8.92
N SER A 43 6.45 44.27 9.87
CA SER A 43 6.08 45.67 9.72
C SER A 43 7.14 46.43 8.92
N GLY A 44 6.79 46.91 7.73
CA GLY A 44 7.63 47.75 6.87
C GLY A 44 6.86 48.99 6.42
N LYS A 45 7.40 50.18 6.73
CA LYS A 45 6.81 51.50 6.54
C LYS A 45 6.63 51.91 5.07
N GLN A 46 5.57 52.68 4.82
CA GLN A 46 5.21 53.36 3.57
C GLN A 46 6.23 54.44 3.13
N SER A 47 6.45 54.58 1.81
CA SER A 47 6.52 55.91 1.17
C SER A 47 6.33 55.87 -0.37
N ARG A 48 5.29 56.61 -0.82
CA ARG A 48 5.11 57.44 -2.04
C ARG A 48 5.29 56.89 -3.47
N THR A 49 4.26 57.16 -4.29
CA THR A 49 4.12 57.05 -5.76
C THR A 49 4.56 58.35 -6.49
N PRO A 50 4.43 58.48 -7.83
CA PRO A 50 5.20 57.81 -8.88
C PRO A 50 5.83 58.82 -9.88
N SER A 51 6.73 58.38 -10.77
CA SER A 51 7.03 59.14 -11.99
C SER A 51 7.11 58.21 -13.20
N THR A 52 6.40 58.64 -14.24
CA THR A 52 6.20 58.06 -15.56
C THR A 52 7.45 58.22 -16.43
N VAL A 53 7.97 57.15 -17.02
CA VAL A 53 8.68 57.20 -18.31
C VAL A 53 8.41 55.93 -19.13
N GLU A 54 7.73 56.20 -20.23
CA GLU A 54 7.65 55.60 -21.57
C GLU A 54 8.15 54.17 -21.90
N CYS A 55 7.25 53.55 -22.67
CA CYS A 55 7.28 52.32 -23.44
C CYS A 55 8.44 52.24 -24.44
N SER A 56 9.17 51.12 -24.42
CA SER A 56 9.60 50.38 -25.62
C SER A 56 10.45 49.18 -25.22
N LYS A 57 9.79 48.08 -24.83
CA LYS A 57 10.40 46.75 -24.86
C LYS A 57 9.42 45.80 -25.53
N SER A 58 9.92 45.09 -26.54
CA SER A 58 9.26 43.98 -27.22
C SER A 58 8.47 43.14 -26.22
N ALA A 59 7.25 42.74 -26.56
CA ALA A 59 6.41 41.85 -25.77
C ALA A 59 7.17 40.56 -25.43
N ALA A 60 7.86 40.57 -24.29
CA ALA A 60 8.37 39.37 -23.67
C ALA A 60 7.15 38.54 -23.30
N SER A 61 7.12 37.29 -23.75
CA SER A 61 6.07 36.33 -23.42
C SER A 61 5.68 36.46 -21.95
N LEU A 62 4.39 36.66 -21.67
CA LEU A 62 3.84 36.79 -20.31
C LEU A 62 4.24 35.59 -19.42
N TYR A 63 4.55 34.47 -20.08
CA TYR A 63 4.99 33.22 -19.49
C TYR A 63 6.42 32.89 -19.91
N PRO A 64 7.30 32.51 -18.96
CA PRO A 64 8.71 32.28 -19.24
C PRO A 64 9.01 31.04 -20.09
N ARG A 65 8.04 30.14 -20.29
CA ARG A 65 8.25 28.83 -20.93
C ARG A 65 7.12 28.47 -21.89
N ARG A 66 7.40 27.61 -22.87
CA ARG A 66 6.35 26.96 -23.66
C ARG A 66 5.89 25.65 -23.01
N ILE A 67 4.64 25.27 -23.23
CA ILE A 67 4.08 24.03 -22.66
C ILE A 67 4.74 22.77 -23.21
N ASP A 68 5.11 22.72 -24.49
CA ASP A 68 5.79 21.58 -25.10
C ASP A 68 7.19 21.36 -24.52
N GLU A 69 7.93 22.45 -24.26
CA GLU A 69 9.23 22.40 -23.57
C GLU A 69 9.09 21.94 -22.11
N PHE A 70 8.01 22.34 -21.42
CA PHE A 70 7.72 21.90 -20.06
C PHE A 70 7.39 20.41 -20.02
N LEU A 71 6.49 19.94 -20.89
CA LEU A 71 6.11 18.53 -20.96
C LEU A 71 7.30 17.65 -21.32
N LYS A 72 8.19 18.10 -22.23
CA LYS A 72 9.42 17.37 -22.54
C LYS A 72 10.34 17.25 -21.34
N GLU A 73 10.57 18.35 -20.61
CA GLU A 73 11.37 18.30 -19.38
C GLU A 73 10.72 17.39 -18.31
N ALA A 74 9.39 17.45 -18.17
CA ALA A 74 8.65 16.61 -17.23
C ALA A 74 8.82 15.13 -17.56
N GLU A 75 8.70 14.76 -18.84
CA GLU A 75 8.95 13.41 -19.34
C GLU A 75 10.39 12.96 -19.02
N ASP A 76 11.39 13.79 -19.36
CA ASP A 76 12.80 13.47 -19.16
C ASP A 76 13.14 13.29 -17.67
N LEU A 77 12.54 14.09 -16.77
CA LEU A 77 12.75 13.98 -15.33
C LEU A 77 12.05 12.78 -14.69
N LEU A 78 10.84 12.45 -15.14
CA LEU A 78 10.03 11.38 -14.55
C LEU A 78 10.40 10.01 -15.11
N LEU A 79 10.74 9.93 -16.40
CA LEU A 79 10.94 8.69 -17.13
C LEU A 79 12.38 8.48 -17.61
N GLY A 80 13.17 9.55 -17.76
CA GLY A 80 14.56 9.45 -18.22
C GLY A 80 15.42 8.50 -17.37
N PRO A 81 15.37 8.54 -16.03
CA PRO A 81 16.11 7.60 -15.18
C PRO A 81 15.70 6.13 -15.33
N LEU A 82 14.55 5.86 -15.94
CA LEU A 82 13.98 4.52 -16.14
C LEU A 82 14.14 4.03 -17.59
N ALA A 83 14.69 4.86 -18.48
CA ALA A 83 14.91 4.51 -19.88
C ALA A 83 16.20 3.69 -20.07
N GLY A 84 16.29 2.96 -21.19
CA GLY A 84 17.44 2.08 -21.46
C GLY A 84 17.62 1.05 -20.36
N ASP A 85 18.84 0.95 -19.82
CA ASP A 85 19.17 0.02 -18.74
C ASP A 85 18.76 0.54 -17.34
N GLY A 86 18.30 1.79 -17.22
CA GLY A 86 18.00 2.43 -15.94
C GLY A 86 16.95 1.68 -15.10
N LEU A 87 15.98 1.04 -15.75
CA LEU A 87 14.98 0.22 -15.06
C LEU A 87 15.59 -1.06 -14.46
N LEU A 88 16.50 -1.71 -15.18
CA LEU A 88 17.23 -2.89 -14.70
C LEU A 88 18.22 -2.52 -13.60
N GLU A 89 18.90 -1.39 -13.72
CA GLU A 89 19.77 -0.82 -12.67
C GLU A 89 18.99 -0.56 -11.39
N LEU A 90 17.81 0.06 -11.48
CA LEU A 90 16.92 0.26 -10.33
C LEU A 90 16.51 -1.07 -9.71
N SER A 91 16.15 -2.07 -10.53
CA SER A 91 15.79 -3.40 -10.04
C SER A 91 16.96 -4.07 -9.30
N ASN A 92 18.17 -3.97 -9.83
CA ASN A 92 19.36 -4.50 -9.17
C ASN A 92 19.68 -3.78 -7.85
N ALA A 93 19.51 -2.46 -7.80
CA ALA A 93 19.68 -1.68 -6.57
C ALA A 93 18.64 -2.04 -5.50
N LEU A 94 17.36 -2.21 -5.90
CA LEU A 94 16.28 -2.70 -5.04
C LEU A 94 16.58 -4.10 -4.54
N LYS A 95 17.04 -5.02 -5.40
CA LYS A 95 17.43 -6.39 -5.02
C LYS A 95 18.53 -6.38 -3.95
N ALA A 96 19.55 -5.55 -4.10
CA ALA A 96 20.61 -5.39 -3.11
C ALA A 96 20.06 -4.86 -1.77
N GLN A 97 19.18 -3.85 -1.81
CA GLN A 97 18.53 -3.32 -0.60
C GLN A 97 17.62 -4.37 0.06
N PHE A 98 16.87 -5.16 -0.71
CA PHE A 98 16.03 -6.24 -0.20
C PHE A 98 16.87 -7.30 0.51
N ARG A 99 17.97 -7.75 -0.11
CA ARG A 99 18.87 -8.75 0.48
C ARG A 99 19.51 -8.25 1.78
N ASP A 100 19.91 -6.97 1.84
CA ASP A 100 20.38 -6.36 3.09
C ASP A 100 19.29 -6.39 4.18
N LYS A 101 18.09 -5.89 3.86
CA LYS A 101 17.00 -5.75 4.85
C LYS A 101 16.44 -7.08 5.33
N LEU A 102 16.47 -8.13 4.51
CA LEU A 102 16.17 -9.52 4.92
C LEU A 102 17.10 -10.01 6.04
N ARG A 103 18.29 -9.42 6.20
CA ARG A 103 19.26 -9.80 7.22
C ARG A 103 19.34 -8.82 8.39
N THR A 104 19.08 -7.53 8.14
CA THR A 104 19.46 -6.45 9.09
C THR A 104 18.30 -5.63 9.66
N SER A 105 17.13 -5.61 9.03
CA SER A 105 16.04 -4.70 9.43
C SER A 105 14.94 -5.41 10.21
N MET A 106 14.59 -4.91 11.40
CA MET A 106 13.42 -5.40 12.15
C MET A 106 12.10 -4.72 11.77
N ALA A 107 12.13 -3.70 10.91
CA ALA A 107 10.94 -2.91 10.54
C ALA A 107 10.32 -3.31 9.19
N CYS A 108 11.03 -4.08 8.37
CA CYS A 108 10.58 -4.53 7.05
C CYS A 108 11.13 -5.92 6.74
N MET A 109 10.72 -6.55 5.65
CA MET A 109 11.05 -7.95 5.33
C MET A 109 10.75 -8.87 6.52
N LEU A 110 9.51 -8.82 6.99
CA LEU A 110 9.04 -9.49 8.20
C LEU A 110 8.64 -10.94 7.86
N PRO A 111 9.40 -11.96 8.27
CA PRO A 111 9.00 -13.34 8.07
C PRO A 111 7.77 -13.63 8.92
N SER A 112 6.68 -14.06 8.28
CA SER A 112 5.49 -14.52 8.98
C SER A 112 5.75 -15.88 9.65
N TYR A 113 4.70 -16.47 10.22
CA TYR A 113 4.73 -17.87 10.67
C TYR A 113 4.23 -18.84 9.59
N ASN A 114 3.75 -18.31 8.46
CA ASN A 114 3.18 -19.08 7.37
C ASN A 114 4.28 -19.57 6.43
N HIS A 115 4.77 -20.79 6.69
CA HIS A 115 5.88 -21.42 5.98
C HIS A 115 5.44 -22.39 4.87
N GLN A 116 4.12 -22.58 4.70
CA GLN A 116 3.54 -23.47 3.70
C GLN A 116 2.59 -22.71 2.78
N LEU A 117 2.60 -23.07 1.50
CA LEU A 117 1.56 -22.68 0.54
C LEU A 117 0.47 -23.75 0.51
N PRO A 118 -0.78 -23.40 0.15
CA PRO A 118 -1.85 -24.37 0.02
C PRO A 118 -1.53 -25.42 -1.06
N ALA A 119 -1.92 -26.66 -0.80
CA ALA A 119 -1.76 -27.75 -1.76
C ALA A 119 -2.70 -27.56 -2.96
N GLY A 120 -3.85 -26.92 -2.74
CA GLY A 120 -4.95 -26.76 -3.70
C GLY A 120 -5.98 -27.88 -3.62
N HIS A 121 -5.90 -28.75 -2.62
CA HIS A 121 -6.84 -29.87 -2.41
C HIS A 121 -7.65 -29.67 -1.12
N GLU A 122 -7.41 -28.56 -0.42
CA GLU A 122 -8.17 -28.18 0.76
C GLU A 122 -9.66 -28.07 0.41
N VAL A 123 -10.51 -28.65 1.26
CA VAL A 123 -11.97 -28.65 1.11
C VAL A 123 -12.62 -28.34 2.45
N GLY A 124 -13.72 -27.58 2.43
CA GLY A 124 -14.47 -27.25 3.64
C GLY A 124 -14.94 -25.81 3.65
N GLN A 125 -15.57 -25.43 4.77
CA GLN A 125 -16.06 -24.08 5.01
C GLN A 125 -15.29 -23.43 6.16
N TYR A 126 -14.82 -22.22 5.92
CA TYR A 126 -13.84 -21.53 6.75
C TYR A 126 -14.33 -20.11 7.06
N LEU A 127 -14.36 -19.75 8.35
CA LEU A 127 -14.76 -18.43 8.79
C LEU A 127 -13.59 -17.45 8.64
N ALA A 128 -13.74 -16.51 7.71
CA ALA A 128 -12.73 -15.51 7.39
C ALA A 128 -13.20 -14.11 7.78
N LEU A 129 -12.31 -13.37 8.42
CA LEU A 129 -12.50 -11.99 8.82
C LEU A 129 -11.54 -11.09 8.03
N ASP A 130 -12.00 -9.92 7.62
CA ASP A 130 -11.14 -8.89 7.04
C ASP A 130 -11.41 -7.56 7.75
N VAL A 131 -10.37 -7.04 8.40
CA VAL A 131 -10.44 -5.80 9.16
C VAL A 131 -9.56 -4.75 8.48
N GLY A 132 -10.23 -3.83 7.79
CA GLY A 132 -9.62 -2.70 7.12
C GLY A 132 -9.78 -1.39 7.91
N GLY A 133 -9.44 -0.27 7.26
CA GLY A 133 -9.60 1.07 7.85
C GLY A 133 -11.04 1.60 7.87
N SER A 134 -11.89 1.07 6.99
CA SER A 134 -13.25 1.59 6.74
C SER A 134 -14.34 0.53 6.87
N THR A 135 -13.98 -0.75 6.89
CA THR A 135 -14.94 -1.86 6.93
C THR A 135 -14.40 -3.03 7.73
N LEU A 136 -15.31 -3.69 8.45
CA LEU A 136 -15.17 -5.06 8.92
C LEU A 136 -15.98 -5.94 7.97
N ARG A 137 -15.37 -7.00 7.44
CA ARG A 137 -16.05 -7.99 6.62
C ARG A 137 -15.95 -9.36 7.28
N VAL A 138 -17.06 -10.07 7.33
CA VAL A 138 -17.18 -11.42 7.90
C VAL A 138 -17.72 -12.32 6.81
N ALA A 139 -16.98 -13.39 6.51
CA ALA A 139 -17.33 -14.28 5.42
C ALA A 139 -17.19 -15.76 5.80
N LEU A 140 -18.09 -16.57 5.25
CA LEU A 140 -17.90 -18.02 5.19
C LEU A 140 -17.35 -18.35 3.81
N VAL A 141 -16.11 -18.83 3.76
CA VAL A 141 -15.40 -19.19 2.54
C VAL A 141 -15.47 -20.69 2.37
N GLU A 142 -16.02 -21.15 1.25
CA GLU A 142 -16.01 -22.55 0.88
C GLU A 142 -14.88 -22.85 -0.09
N LEU A 143 -14.05 -23.84 0.25
CA LEU A 143 -13.02 -24.41 -0.61
C LEU A 143 -13.48 -25.78 -1.12
N ARG A 144 -13.26 -26.05 -2.41
CA ARG A 144 -13.74 -27.26 -3.09
C ARG A 144 -12.62 -28.11 -3.72
N GLY A 145 -11.37 -27.68 -3.60
CA GLY A 145 -10.20 -28.22 -4.30
C GLY A 145 -10.11 -27.77 -5.76
N ARG A 146 -8.90 -27.82 -6.34
CA ARG A 146 -8.63 -27.51 -7.77
C ARG A 146 -9.27 -28.50 -8.74
N ASP A 147 -9.54 -29.72 -8.28
CA ASP A 147 -10.18 -30.77 -9.09
C ASP A 147 -11.72 -30.66 -9.08
N ALA A 148 -12.27 -29.63 -8.43
CA ALA A 148 -13.71 -29.42 -8.36
C ALA A 148 -14.34 -29.15 -9.73
N LYS A 149 -15.57 -29.63 -9.92
CA LYS A 149 -16.40 -29.20 -11.05
C LYS A 149 -16.99 -27.82 -10.74
N GLY A 150 -16.48 -26.76 -11.37
CA GLY A 150 -16.97 -25.39 -11.19
C GLY A 150 -15.90 -24.48 -10.61
N ARG A 151 -16.27 -23.60 -9.66
CA ARG A 151 -15.31 -22.73 -8.96
C ARG A 151 -14.61 -23.49 -7.84
N GLU A 152 -13.31 -23.31 -7.72
CA GLU A 152 -12.42 -23.92 -6.73
C GLU A 152 -12.64 -23.36 -5.32
N SER A 153 -13.10 -22.10 -5.24
CA SER A 153 -13.45 -21.41 -3.99
C SER A 153 -14.62 -20.46 -4.19
N GLU A 154 -15.44 -20.27 -3.17
CA GLU A 154 -16.59 -19.36 -3.18
C GLU A 154 -16.82 -18.71 -1.82
N ILE A 155 -17.17 -17.42 -1.81
CA ILE A 155 -17.70 -16.76 -0.61
C ILE A 155 -19.20 -17.06 -0.56
N VAL A 156 -19.59 -18.06 0.25
CA VAL A 156 -20.98 -18.51 0.34
C VAL A 156 -21.83 -17.61 1.24
N ARG A 157 -21.19 -16.87 2.14
CA ARG A 157 -21.83 -15.86 2.99
C ARG A 157 -20.89 -14.68 3.18
N LEU A 158 -21.42 -13.45 3.10
CA LEU A 158 -20.68 -12.22 3.34
C LEU A 158 -21.57 -11.20 4.06
N SER A 159 -21.08 -10.64 5.16
CA SER A 159 -21.61 -9.42 5.75
C SER A 159 -20.50 -8.37 5.82
N SER A 160 -20.81 -7.14 5.41
CA SER A 160 -19.88 -6.01 5.44
C SER A 160 -20.45 -4.92 6.32
N PHE A 161 -19.64 -4.46 7.27
CA PHE A 161 -20.02 -3.48 8.28
C PHE A 161 -19.10 -2.27 8.16
N VAL A 162 -19.67 -1.08 8.08
CA VAL A 162 -18.92 0.18 8.00
C VAL A 162 -18.26 0.46 9.34
N ILE A 163 -16.98 0.84 9.31
CA ILE A 163 -16.23 1.36 10.46
C ILE A 163 -16.18 2.88 10.27
N ASP A 164 -17.16 3.57 10.84
CA ASP A 164 -17.25 5.03 10.80
C ASP A 164 -16.39 5.70 11.89
N ALA A 165 -16.62 6.98 12.16
CA ALA A 165 -15.89 7.69 13.21
C ALA A 165 -16.23 7.18 14.61
N ASP A 166 -17.48 6.80 14.88
CA ASP A 166 -17.91 6.35 16.20
C ASP A 166 -17.30 4.99 16.52
N ILE A 167 -17.28 4.08 15.54
CA ILE A 167 -16.61 2.77 15.69
C ILE A 167 -15.10 2.92 15.86
N ARG A 168 -14.44 3.84 15.14
CA ARG A 168 -12.99 4.10 15.31
C ARG A 168 -12.63 4.68 16.67
N ASN A 169 -13.55 5.41 17.29
CA ASN A 169 -13.36 5.99 18.61
C ASN A 169 -13.61 4.99 19.76
N LEU A 170 -14.02 3.75 19.46
CA LEU A 170 -14.12 2.70 20.48
C LEU A 170 -12.72 2.35 21.02
N GLU A 171 -12.57 2.40 22.34
CA GLU A 171 -11.31 2.15 23.04
C GLU A 171 -11.21 0.69 23.52
N GLY A 172 -10.01 0.12 23.42
CA GLY A 172 -9.69 -1.22 23.92
C GLY A 172 -10.69 -2.31 23.50
N MET A 173 -11.20 -3.06 24.47
CA MET A 173 -12.12 -4.17 24.23
C MET A 173 -13.43 -3.76 23.57
N ALA A 174 -13.88 -2.51 23.67
CA ALA A 174 -15.17 -2.08 23.11
C ALA A 174 -15.24 -2.27 21.59
N PHE A 175 -14.12 -2.06 20.88
CA PHE A 175 -14.03 -2.34 19.44
C PHE A 175 -14.13 -3.84 19.13
N PHE A 176 -13.49 -4.68 19.94
CA PHE A 176 -13.50 -6.13 19.77
C PHE A 176 -14.85 -6.75 20.18
N ASP A 177 -15.53 -6.19 21.19
CA ASP A 177 -16.90 -6.54 21.54
C ASP A 177 -17.86 -6.22 20.40
N TRP A 178 -17.72 -5.04 19.79
CA TRP A 178 -18.47 -4.68 18.58
C TRP A 178 -18.19 -5.67 17.44
N MET A 179 -16.92 -6.02 17.20
CA MET A 179 -16.54 -7.01 16.19
C MET A 179 -17.17 -8.38 16.45
N ALA A 180 -17.11 -8.87 17.68
CA ALA A 180 -17.69 -10.14 18.09
C ALA A 180 -19.21 -10.18 17.86
N GLU A 181 -19.92 -9.08 18.11
CA GLU A 181 -21.35 -9.00 17.80
C GLU A 181 -21.62 -9.09 16.29
N ARG A 182 -20.80 -8.44 15.45
CA ARG A 182 -20.97 -8.50 13.98
C ARG A 182 -20.64 -9.88 13.42
N ILE A 183 -19.69 -10.58 14.03
CA ILE A 183 -19.40 -11.99 13.74
C ILE A 183 -20.63 -12.84 14.08
N LEU A 184 -21.14 -12.71 15.31
CA LEU A 184 -22.33 -13.45 15.78
C LEU A 184 -23.55 -13.19 14.88
N GLU A 185 -23.79 -11.93 14.52
CA GLU A 185 -24.87 -11.53 13.61
C GLU A 185 -24.74 -12.20 12.22
N THR A 186 -23.52 -12.43 11.75
CA THR A 186 -23.27 -13.06 10.44
C THR A 186 -23.49 -14.57 10.47
N ILE A 187 -23.07 -15.25 11.54
CA ILE A 187 -23.18 -16.72 11.68
C ILE A 187 -24.61 -17.15 12.03
N CYS A 188 -25.33 -16.39 12.86
CA CYS A 188 -26.68 -16.77 13.31
C CYS A 188 -27.76 -16.66 12.22
N LYS A 189 -27.47 -16.05 11.06
CA LYS A 189 -28.45 -15.89 9.97
C LYS A 189 -29.06 -17.21 9.50
N ASP A 190 -28.32 -18.30 9.58
CA ASP A 190 -28.75 -19.63 9.13
C ASP A 190 -28.97 -20.64 10.28
N GLY A 191 -29.04 -20.15 11.52
CA GLY A 191 -29.26 -21.00 12.70
C GLY A 191 -28.05 -21.86 13.09
N GLU A 192 -26.83 -21.47 12.68
CA GLU A 192 -25.61 -22.08 13.20
C GLU A 192 -25.50 -21.88 14.71
N ASP A 193 -25.12 -22.93 15.42
CA ASP A 193 -24.95 -22.90 16.88
C ASP A 193 -23.58 -22.28 17.21
N PRO A 194 -23.53 -21.06 17.76
CA PRO A 194 -22.29 -20.36 18.07
C PRO A 194 -21.46 -21.06 19.17
N SER A 195 -22.02 -22.02 19.89
CA SER A 195 -21.29 -22.80 20.90
C SER A 195 -20.40 -23.90 20.31
N ARG A 196 -20.60 -24.25 19.03
CA ARG A 196 -19.73 -25.19 18.32
C ARG A 196 -18.35 -24.58 18.06
N PRO A 197 -17.26 -25.38 18.03
CA PRO A 197 -15.95 -24.88 17.68
C PRO A 197 -15.97 -24.17 16.32
N MET A 198 -15.53 -22.91 16.32
CA MET A 198 -15.45 -22.07 15.12
C MET A 198 -14.00 -21.63 14.91
N PRO A 199 -13.19 -22.43 14.21
CA PRO A 199 -11.91 -21.99 13.71
C PRO A 199 -12.12 -20.79 12.79
N MET A 200 -11.34 -19.73 13.01
CA MET A 200 -11.39 -18.54 12.18
C MET A 200 -9.99 -18.05 11.83
N ALA A 201 -9.91 -17.27 10.75
CA ALA A 201 -8.72 -16.55 10.36
C ALA A 201 -9.05 -15.08 10.09
N VAL A 202 -8.08 -14.21 10.33
CA VAL A 202 -8.23 -12.77 10.11
C VAL A 202 -7.16 -12.23 9.18
N SER A 203 -7.61 -11.53 8.15
CA SER A 203 -6.80 -10.56 7.41
C SER A 203 -6.76 -9.26 8.20
N TRP A 204 -5.61 -8.97 8.82
CA TRP A 204 -5.42 -7.85 9.73
C TRP A 204 -4.56 -6.77 9.10
N SER A 205 -5.15 -5.59 8.85
CA SER A 205 -4.48 -4.48 8.14
C SER A 205 -3.84 -3.44 9.07
N PHE A 206 -3.48 -3.82 10.30
CA PHE A 206 -2.84 -2.94 11.28
C PHE A 206 -1.54 -3.56 11.83
N PRO A 207 -0.62 -2.74 12.36
CA PRO A 207 0.67 -3.24 12.85
C PRO A 207 0.50 -4.21 14.02
N ILE A 208 1.16 -5.37 13.91
CA ILE A 208 1.35 -6.34 14.99
C ILE A 208 2.78 -6.87 14.98
N GLU A 209 3.31 -7.20 16.14
CA GLU A 209 4.48 -8.08 16.26
C GLU A 209 3.95 -9.52 16.31
N GLN A 210 3.91 -10.19 15.16
CA GLN A 210 3.37 -11.55 15.10
C GLN A 210 4.21 -12.49 15.99
N THR A 211 3.55 -13.30 16.81
CA THR A 211 4.17 -14.22 17.81
C THR A 211 3.86 -15.69 17.52
N SER A 212 2.87 -15.97 16.68
CA SER A 212 2.57 -17.30 16.12
C SER A 212 1.70 -17.15 14.87
N LEU A 213 1.30 -18.27 14.24
CA LEU A 213 0.29 -18.24 13.19
C LEU A 213 -1.01 -17.57 13.68
N LYS A 214 -1.41 -17.83 14.92
CA LYS A 214 -2.67 -17.36 15.51
C LYS A 214 -2.57 -16.13 16.42
N GLY A 215 -1.36 -15.66 16.69
CA GLY A 215 -1.09 -14.66 17.73
C GLY A 215 -0.14 -13.56 17.26
N GLY A 216 -0.28 -12.39 17.86
CA GLY A 216 0.55 -11.24 17.58
C GLY A 216 0.27 -10.10 18.55
N ARG A 217 1.32 -9.43 19.01
CA ARG A 217 1.21 -8.33 19.95
C ARG A 217 0.68 -7.08 19.25
N ILE A 218 -0.39 -6.51 19.79
CA ILE A 218 -1.01 -5.30 19.27
C ILE A 218 -0.07 -4.10 19.44
N HIS A 219 0.13 -3.34 18.36
CA HIS A 219 0.76 -2.03 18.39
C HIS A 219 -0.25 -0.91 18.17
N GLY A 220 0.22 0.34 18.21
CA GLY A 220 -0.62 1.51 17.91
C GLY A 220 -1.31 1.36 16.56
N MET A 221 -2.64 1.40 16.57
CA MET A 221 -3.44 1.33 15.36
C MET A 221 -3.47 2.71 14.69
N GLY A 222 -3.07 2.77 13.41
CA GLY A 222 -3.18 3.99 12.61
C GLY A 222 -4.63 4.32 12.25
N LYS A 223 -4.82 5.20 11.26
CA LYS A 223 -6.13 5.49 10.63
C LYS A 223 -7.21 6.04 11.60
N GLY A 224 -6.79 6.52 12.77
CA GLY A 224 -7.66 7.12 13.79
C GLY A 224 -8.34 6.12 14.72
N PHE A 225 -7.91 4.85 14.74
CA PHE A 225 -8.46 3.85 15.65
C PHE A 225 -7.91 4.02 17.07
N LEU A 226 -8.79 3.97 18.06
CA LEU A 226 -8.44 3.95 19.49
C LEU A 226 -8.49 2.54 20.10
N ALA A 227 -8.77 1.51 19.28
CA ALA A 227 -8.91 0.14 19.74
C ALA A 227 -7.64 -0.45 20.40
N ALA A 228 -6.45 0.09 20.09
CA ALA A 228 -5.21 -0.32 20.74
C ALA A 228 -5.03 0.26 22.15
N ASP A 229 -5.81 1.28 22.53
CA ASP A 229 -5.69 1.94 23.82
C ASP A 229 -6.07 0.98 24.94
N GLY A 230 -5.12 0.72 25.84
CA GLY A 230 -5.25 -0.30 26.89
C GLY A 230 -4.95 -1.75 26.47
N LEU A 231 -4.73 -2.01 25.17
CA LEU A 231 -4.43 -3.34 24.62
C LEU A 231 -3.03 -3.47 24.00
N MET A 232 -2.23 -2.40 23.96
CA MET A 232 -0.85 -2.46 23.45
C MET A 232 -0.03 -3.58 24.12
N GLY A 233 0.61 -4.41 23.29
CA GLY A 233 1.43 -5.54 23.73
C GLY A 233 0.67 -6.83 24.07
N GLN A 234 -0.66 -6.77 24.18
CA GLN A 234 -1.51 -7.96 24.36
C GLN A 234 -1.65 -8.74 23.05
N ASP A 235 -1.94 -10.03 23.16
CA ASP A 235 -2.09 -10.91 22.01
C ASP A 235 -3.45 -10.69 21.32
N LEU A 236 -3.42 -10.35 20.03
CA LEU A 236 -4.61 -10.09 19.23
C LEU A 236 -5.56 -11.29 19.16
N GLY A 237 -5.02 -12.51 19.10
CA GLY A 237 -5.83 -13.73 19.07
C GLY A 237 -6.61 -13.90 20.36
N GLU A 238 -5.95 -13.76 21.50
CA GLU A 238 -6.58 -13.84 22.82
C GLU A 238 -7.65 -12.75 23.01
N VAL A 239 -7.39 -11.53 22.53
CA VAL A 239 -8.34 -10.41 22.57
C VAL A 239 -9.61 -10.72 21.77
N ILE A 240 -9.47 -11.19 20.53
CA ILE A 240 -10.61 -11.56 19.67
C ILE A 240 -11.38 -12.73 20.27
N GLU A 241 -10.69 -13.78 20.72
CA GLU A 241 -11.31 -14.95 21.35
C GLU A 241 -12.07 -14.57 22.63
N THR A 242 -11.52 -13.67 23.45
CA THR A 242 -12.17 -13.17 24.67
C THR A 242 -13.46 -12.43 24.36
N ALA A 243 -13.45 -11.50 23.39
CA ALA A 243 -14.64 -10.77 22.97
C ALA A 243 -15.71 -11.73 22.41
N CYS A 244 -15.30 -12.71 21.61
CA CYS A 244 -16.20 -13.73 21.07
C CYS A 244 -16.83 -14.58 22.18
N LYS A 245 -16.03 -15.03 23.15
CA LYS A 245 -16.50 -15.81 24.30
C LYS A 245 -17.51 -15.04 25.15
N ALA A 246 -17.33 -13.73 25.32
CA ALA A 246 -18.28 -12.87 26.02
C ALA A 246 -19.66 -12.80 25.33
N LYS A 247 -19.72 -13.10 24.01
CA LYS A 247 -20.96 -13.22 23.22
C LYS A 247 -21.46 -14.67 23.11
N GLY A 248 -20.88 -15.61 23.86
CA GLY A 248 -21.26 -17.02 23.86
C GLY A 248 -20.72 -17.83 22.68
N MET A 249 -19.75 -17.29 21.93
CA MET A 249 -19.14 -17.98 20.80
C MET A 249 -17.93 -18.83 21.23
N ASN A 250 -17.83 -20.05 20.71
CA ASN A 250 -16.63 -20.89 20.83
C ASN A 250 -15.67 -20.65 19.64
N ALA A 251 -15.26 -19.39 19.50
CA ALA A 251 -14.32 -18.95 18.48
C ALA A 251 -12.89 -19.37 18.84
N ALA A 252 -12.13 -19.81 17.83
CA ALA A 252 -10.70 -20.07 17.96
C ALA A 252 -9.97 -19.42 16.78
N LEU A 253 -9.16 -18.41 17.04
CA LEU A 253 -8.34 -17.81 15.99
C LEU A 253 -7.17 -18.76 15.70
N LYS A 254 -6.99 -19.12 14.43
CA LYS A 254 -5.94 -20.06 14.01
C LYS A 254 -4.91 -19.41 13.09
N ALA A 255 -5.28 -18.36 12.38
CA ALA A 255 -4.38 -17.66 11.49
C ALA A 255 -4.64 -16.15 11.48
N ILE A 256 -3.56 -15.39 11.56
CA ILE A 256 -3.50 -13.95 11.29
C ILE A 256 -2.61 -13.78 10.07
N VAL A 257 -3.16 -13.16 9.02
CA VAL A 257 -2.45 -12.86 7.78
C VAL A 257 -2.52 -11.36 7.50
N ASN A 258 -1.47 -10.80 6.90
CA ASN A 258 -1.56 -9.45 6.33
C ASN A 258 -2.24 -9.51 4.96
N ASP A 259 -2.72 -8.38 4.47
CA ASP A 259 -3.37 -8.20 3.16
C ASP A 259 -2.56 -8.76 1.97
N GLY A 260 -1.25 -8.51 1.92
CA GLY A 260 -0.36 -9.06 0.91
C GLY A 260 -0.24 -10.59 1.01
N GLY A 261 -0.09 -11.12 2.22
CA GLY A 261 -0.04 -12.57 2.47
C GLY A 261 -1.36 -13.26 2.10
N ALA A 262 -2.49 -12.66 2.44
CA ALA A 262 -3.81 -13.15 2.04
C ALA A 262 -3.98 -13.13 0.51
N THR A 263 -3.54 -12.06 -0.15
CA THR A 263 -3.47 -11.95 -1.61
C THR A 263 -2.66 -13.06 -2.24
N LEU A 264 -1.44 -13.32 -1.73
CA LEU A 264 -0.63 -14.44 -2.17
C LEU A 264 -1.37 -15.78 -1.99
N LEU A 265 -1.86 -16.07 -0.78
CA LEU A 265 -2.48 -17.35 -0.45
C LEU A 265 -3.74 -17.64 -1.27
N SER A 266 -4.59 -16.63 -1.46
CA SER A 266 -5.84 -16.75 -2.25
C SER A 266 -5.59 -17.30 -3.67
N GLN A 267 -4.52 -16.85 -4.31
CA GLN A 267 -4.17 -17.28 -5.66
C GLN A 267 -3.19 -18.44 -5.66
N ALA A 268 -2.40 -18.65 -4.61
CA ALA A 268 -1.61 -19.88 -4.47
C ALA A 268 -2.51 -21.11 -4.41
N TYR A 269 -3.70 -20.98 -3.82
CA TYR A 269 -4.69 -22.05 -3.79
C TYR A 269 -5.20 -22.43 -5.20
N ILE A 270 -5.28 -21.48 -6.13
CA ILE A 270 -5.76 -21.72 -7.51
C ILE A 270 -4.59 -22.01 -8.47
N HIS A 271 -3.53 -21.21 -8.38
CA HIS A 271 -2.33 -21.22 -9.21
C HIS A 271 -1.11 -21.61 -8.37
N SER A 272 -0.68 -22.86 -8.49
CA SER A 272 0.46 -23.41 -7.73
C SER A 272 1.80 -22.69 -7.94
N ALA A 273 1.92 -21.93 -9.04
CA ALA A 273 3.07 -21.09 -9.37
C ALA A 273 3.08 -19.71 -8.66
N THR A 274 2.07 -19.40 -7.83
CA THR A 274 2.00 -18.11 -7.12
C THR A 274 3.08 -18.03 -6.06
N ARG A 275 3.94 -17.02 -6.13
CA ARG A 275 5.01 -16.77 -5.14
C ARG A 275 4.95 -15.36 -4.53
N PHE A 276 4.12 -14.48 -5.08
CA PHE A 276 4.02 -13.10 -4.63
C PHE A 276 2.55 -12.64 -4.54
N GLY A 277 2.29 -11.74 -3.60
CA GLY A 277 1.03 -11.00 -3.50
C GLY A 277 1.31 -9.49 -3.50
N LEU A 278 0.86 -8.78 -4.53
CA LEU A 278 0.97 -7.32 -4.71
C LEU A 278 -0.32 -6.64 -4.27
N ILE A 279 -0.21 -5.71 -3.31
CA ILE A 279 -1.25 -4.74 -3.02
C ILE A 279 -0.83 -3.41 -3.64
N LEU A 280 -1.63 -2.86 -4.54
CA LEU A 280 -1.38 -1.56 -5.16
C LEU A 280 -2.68 -0.75 -5.29
N GLY A 281 -2.95 0.06 -4.26
CA GLY A 281 -4.15 0.88 -4.14
C GLY A 281 -3.79 2.20 -3.47
N THR A 282 -4.44 2.52 -2.34
CA THR A 282 -4.07 3.69 -1.52
C THR A 282 -2.61 3.64 -1.05
N GLY A 283 -2.14 2.45 -0.67
CA GLY A 283 -0.74 2.16 -0.35
C GLY A 283 -0.15 1.12 -1.29
N VAL A 284 1.06 0.68 -0.99
CA VAL A 284 1.73 -0.39 -1.73
C VAL A 284 2.40 -1.41 -0.80
N ASN A 285 2.23 -2.69 -1.11
CA ASN A 285 2.97 -3.74 -0.44
C ASN A 285 3.18 -4.97 -1.34
N ILE A 286 4.22 -5.75 -1.06
CA ILE A 286 4.43 -7.09 -1.63
C ILE A 286 4.57 -8.08 -0.47
N ALA A 287 3.86 -9.20 -0.54
CA ALA A 287 4.22 -10.41 0.20
C ALA A 287 4.97 -11.37 -0.73
N ALA A 288 5.99 -12.05 -0.21
CA ALA A 288 6.85 -12.91 -1.00
C ALA A 288 7.11 -14.25 -0.30
N HIS A 289 6.96 -15.36 -1.01
CA HIS A 289 7.34 -16.69 -0.55
C HIS A 289 8.82 -16.93 -0.85
N LEU A 290 9.66 -16.77 0.17
CA LEU A 290 11.12 -16.79 0.05
C LEU A 290 11.73 -17.97 0.81
N PRO A 291 12.87 -18.52 0.34
CA PRO A 291 13.61 -19.53 1.09
C PRO A 291 14.04 -19.01 2.46
N VAL A 292 13.98 -19.86 3.49
CA VAL A 292 14.36 -19.48 4.86
C VAL A 292 15.83 -19.05 4.95
N SER A 293 16.69 -19.65 4.12
CA SER A 293 18.14 -19.40 4.08
C SER A 293 18.54 -17.96 3.75
N VAL A 294 17.73 -17.24 2.97
CA VAL A 294 18.05 -15.85 2.57
C VAL A 294 17.86 -14.86 3.73
N ILE A 295 17.08 -15.25 4.75
CA ILE A 295 16.65 -14.41 5.87
C ILE A 295 17.62 -14.57 7.04
N GLY A 296 18.04 -13.46 7.65
CA GLY A 296 18.91 -13.51 8.82
C GLY A 296 18.20 -14.13 10.03
N LYS A 297 18.82 -15.11 10.71
CA LYS A 297 18.23 -15.79 11.88
C LYS A 297 17.57 -14.86 12.93
N PRO A 298 18.13 -13.69 13.30
CA PRO A 298 17.49 -12.78 14.26
C PRO A 298 16.09 -12.29 13.85
N LYS A 299 15.77 -12.31 12.55
CA LYS A 299 14.48 -11.87 12.02
C LYS A 299 13.31 -12.76 12.40
N PHE A 300 13.58 -14.03 12.71
CA PHE A 300 12.54 -15.00 13.06
C PHE A 300 12.13 -14.92 14.54
N GLY A 301 12.80 -14.11 15.36
CA GLY A 301 12.53 -14.09 16.80
C GLY A 301 12.57 -15.50 17.40
N GLU A 302 11.65 -15.80 18.31
CA GLU A 302 11.47 -17.15 18.86
C GLU A 302 10.52 -17.97 17.97
N ARG A 303 10.97 -19.17 17.58
CA ARG A 303 10.21 -20.18 16.84
C ARG A 303 10.40 -21.55 17.51
N PRO A 304 9.36 -22.41 17.60
CA PRO A 304 9.51 -23.76 18.12
C PRO A 304 10.42 -24.60 17.21
N GLN A 305 11.04 -25.65 17.76
CA GLN A 305 11.95 -26.53 17.01
C GLN A 305 11.26 -27.16 15.80
N GLU A 306 10.01 -27.61 15.97
CA GLU A 306 9.16 -28.17 14.90
C GLU A 306 9.07 -27.23 13.68
N TRP A 307 8.95 -25.92 13.92
CA TRP A 307 8.93 -24.94 12.83
C TRP A 307 10.25 -24.91 12.07
N TRP A 308 11.39 -25.00 12.76
CA TRP A 308 12.71 -25.04 12.10
C TRP A 308 12.95 -26.35 11.35
N ASP A 309 12.40 -27.45 11.86
CA ASP A 309 12.55 -28.76 11.24
C ASP A 309 11.76 -28.82 9.92
N GLU A 310 10.61 -28.15 9.83
CA GLU A 310 9.72 -28.16 8.67
C GLU A 310 9.93 -26.99 7.69
N ALA A 311 10.15 -25.77 8.18
CA ALA A 311 10.18 -24.58 7.34
C ALA A 311 11.41 -24.57 6.42
N ARG A 312 11.15 -24.63 5.11
CA ARG A 312 12.16 -24.41 4.06
C ARG A 312 11.94 -23.09 3.33
N ASP A 313 10.70 -22.64 3.25
CA ASP A 313 10.30 -21.33 2.76
C ASP A 313 9.42 -20.63 3.80
N VAL A 314 9.21 -19.33 3.62
CA VAL A 314 8.29 -18.55 4.45
C VAL A 314 7.69 -17.39 3.67
N ILE A 315 6.42 -17.07 3.94
CA ILE A 315 5.82 -15.83 3.45
C ILE A 315 6.41 -14.66 4.25
N VAL A 316 7.03 -13.74 3.55
CA VAL A 316 7.62 -12.51 4.07
C VAL A 316 6.72 -11.34 3.68
N ASN A 317 6.26 -10.57 4.66
CA ASN A 317 5.69 -9.25 4.43
C ASN A 317 6.83 -8.26 4.20
N THR A 318 6.97 -7.74 2.98
CA THR A 318 8.12 -6.89 2.65
C THR A 318 8.04 -5.52 3.31
N GLU A 319 6.84 -4.98 3.58
CA GLU A 319 6.63 -3.55 3.88
C GLU A 319 7.23 -2.66 2.79
N LEU A 320 6.89 -2.96 1.51
CA LEU A 320 7.56 -2.42 0.32
C LEU A 320 7.69 -0.89 0.32
N GLY A 321 6.69 -0.18 0.85
CA GLY A 321 6.69 1.28 0.89
C GLY A 321 7.96 1.87 1.52
N MET A 322 8.61 1.17 2.46
CA MET A 322 9.79 1.63 3.21
C MET A 322 11.11 1.62 2.40
N PHE A 323 11.12 1.06 1.19
CA PHE A 323 12.32 0.91 0.37
C PHE A 323 12.56 2.12 -0.52
N GLY A 324 13.67 2.12 -1.24
CA GLY A 324 13.95 3.12 -2.29
C GLY A 324 14.68 4.37 -1.81
N GLN A 325 14.92 4.53 -0.51
CA GLN A 325 15.77 5.60 0.01
C GLN A 325 17.16 5.53 -0.65
N ASP A 326 17.65 6.67 -1.11
CA ASP A 326 18.94 6.88 -1.79
C ASP A 326 19.13 6.20 -3.16
N ILE A 327 18.15 5.42 -3.64
CA ILE A 327 18.21 4.75 -4.96
C ILE A 327 17.11 5.24 -5.93
N LEU A 328 15.99 5.73 -5.41
CA LEU A 328 14.93 6.30 -6.24
C LEU A 328 15.33 7.68 -6.75
N SER A 329 15.12 7.92 -8.04
CA SER A 329 15.36 9.23 -8.65
C SER A 329 14.30 10.23 -8.17
N VAL A 330 14.74 11.27 -7.46
CA VAL A 330 13.88 12.28 -6.85
C VAL A 330 13.82 13.53 -7.73
N THR A 331 12.64 13.85 -8.25
CA THR A 331 12.40 15.09 -9.00
C THR A 331 12.19 16.29 -8.06
N ARG A 332 11.99 17.48 -8.64
CA ARG A 332 11.60 18.66 -7.85
C ARG A 332 10.22 18.53 -7.22
N TRP A 333 9.29 17.78 -7.84
CA TRP A 333 7.94 17.58 -7.29
C TRP A 333 7.93 16.57 -6.15
N ASP A 334 8.76 15.53 -6.23
CA ASP A 334 8.99 14.61 -5.11
C ASP A 334 9.57 15.35 -3.89
N ARG A 335 10.48 16.32 -4.12
CA ARG A 335 10.99 17.18 -3.03
C ARG A 335 9.89 18.05 -2.42
N SER A 336 9.01 18.63 -3.23
CA SER A 336 7.86 19.40 -2.73
C SER A 336 6.91 18.53 -1.89
N LEU A 337 6.63 17.31 -2.33
CA LEU A 337 5.84 16.34 -1.57
C LEU A 337 6.49 16.05 -0.21
N LYS A 338 7.79 15.73 -0.19
CA LYS A 338 8.54 15.46 1.04
C LYS A 338 8.52 16.64 2.01
N GLN A 339 8.70 17.87 1.53
CA GLN A 339 8.71 19.07 2.37
C GLN A 339 7.35 19.32 3.06
N GLY A 340 6.25 18.98 2.40
CA GLY A 340 4.89 19.10 2.96
C GLY A 340 4.44 17.89 3.79
N HIS A 341 5.18 16.78 3.76
CA HIS A 341 4.76 15.54 4.43
C HIS A 341 5.15 15.54 5.92
N PRO A 342 4.25 15.12 6.85
CA PRO A 342 4.56 15.08 8.29
C PRO A 342 5.75 14.19 8.66
N ARG A 343 6.07 13.21 7.80
CA ARG A 343 7.21 12.30 7.94
C ARG A 343 7.93 12.17 6.60
N PRO A 344 8.76 13.15 6.21
CA PRO A 344 9.29 13.26 4.84
C PRO A 344 9.97 11.99 4.31
N ASP A 345 10.67 11.27 5.19
CA ASP A 345 11.45 10.08 4.83
C ASP A 345 10.73 8.76 5.15
N PHE A 346 9.48 8.82 5.61
CA PHE A 346 8.68 7.62 5.86
C PHE A 346 8.02 7.16 4.56
N GLN A 347 8.32 5.91 4.18
CA GLN A 347 7.82 5.23 2.99
C GLN A 347 8.14 5.91 1.64
N PRO A 348 9.44 6.10 1.28
CA PRO A 348 9.82 6.84 0.07
C PRO A 348 9.35 6.18 -1.23
N LEU A 349 9.26 4.85 -1.30
CA LEU A 349 8.72 4.15 -2.47
C LEU A 349 7.21 4.34 -2.59
N GLU A 350 6.47 4.25 -1.49
CA GLU A 350 5.01 4.42 -1.51
C GLU A 350 4.61 5.79 -2.08
N GLN A 351 5.33 6.83 -1.67
CA GLN A 351 5.15 8.21 -2.14
C GLN A 351 5.28 8.36 -3.67
N MET A 352 5.98 7.45 -4.35
CA MET A 352 6.16 7.51 -5.80
C MET A 352 5.15 6.68 -6.60
N VAL A 353 4.50 5.70 -5.96
CA VAL A 353 3.75 4.67 -6.71
C VAL A 353 2.29 4.53 -6.32
N SER A 354 1.92 4.86 -5.08
CA SER A 354 0.58 4.55 -4.58
C SER A 354 -0.47 5.60 -4.94
N GLY A 355 -1.73 5.17 -4.99
CA GLY A 355 -2.87 5.99 -5.32
C GLY A 355 -3.12 7.15 -4.35
N MET A 356 -2.53 7.14 -3.15
CA MET A 356 -2.56 8.31 -2.26
C MET A 356 -1.75 9.49 -2.83
N TYR A 357 -0.69 9.22 -3.58
CA TYR A 357 0.29 10.22 -3.98
C TYR A 357 0.34 10.52 -5.49
N LEU A 358 -0.19 9.65 -6.37
CA LEU A 358 -0.16 9.90 -7.83
C LEU A 358 -0.83 11.24 -8.19
N GLY A 359 -2.04 11.50 -7.69
CA GLY A 359 -2.73 12.77 -7.90
C GLY A 359 -1.98 13.99 -7.35
N GLU A 360 -1.31 13.83 -6.19
CA GLU A 360 -0.55 14.91 -5.56
C GLU A 360 0.73 15.25 -6.34
N MET A 361 1.39 14.23 -6.90
CA MET A 361 2.53 14.43 -7.80
C MET A 361 2.13 15.24 -9.04
N VAL A 362 1.01 14.87 -9.67
CA VAL A 362 0.47 15.60 -10.83
C VAL A 362 0.05 17.01 -10.43
N ARG A 363 -0.48 17.22 -9.20
CA ARG A 363 -0.86 18.55 -8.70
C ARG A 363 0.32 19.51 -8.70
N PHE A 364 1.47 19.07 -8.16
CA PHE A 364 2.67 19.90 -8.13
C PHE A 364 3.17 20.25 -9.54
N ALA A 365 3.21 19.26 -10.44
CA ALA A 365 3.61 19.47 -11.83
C ALA A 365 2.65 20.41 -12.57
N LEU A 366 1.34 20.24 -12.37
CA LEU A 366 0.30 21.06 -13.00
C LEU A 366 0.36 22.51 -12.53
N ILE A 367 0.49 22.76 -11.22
CA ILE A 367 0.60 24.13 -10.68
C ILE A 367 1.82 24.85 -11.28
N GLU A 368 2.95 24.15 -11.39
CA GLU A 368 4.13 24.73 -12.01
C GLU A 368 3.93 24.99 -13.51
N ALA A 369 3.30 24.06 -14.24
CA ALA A 369 2.98 24.23 -15.65
C ALA A 369 2.10 25.47 -15.86
N ILE A 370 1.02 25.62 -15.09
CA ILE A 370 0.10 26.77 -15.16
C ILE A 370 0.87 28.08 -14.96
N ASN A 371 1.67 28.16 -13.90
CA ASN A 371 2.40 29.39 -13.55
C ASN A 371 3.51 29.75 -14.53
N THR A 372 4.14 28.76 -15.18
CA THR A 372 5.33 29.00 -16.01
C THR A 372 5.06 28.98 -17.53
N THR A 373 3.94 28.41 -17.97
CA THR A 373 3.61 28.26 -19.40
C THR A 373 2.31 28.95 -19.80
N GLY A 374 1.43 29.29 -18.84
CA GLY A 374 0.13 29.89 -19.11
C GLY A 374 -0.95 28.90 -19.52
N VAL A 375 -0.70 27.59 -19.43
CA VAL A 375 -1.75 26.56 -19.54
C VAL A 375 -2.85 26.82 -18.50
N PHE A 376 -4.08 26.44 -18.79
CA PHE A 376 -5.28 26.83 -18.04
C PHE A 376 -5.43 28.35 -17.90
N GLY A 377 -5.01 29.10 -18.92
CA GLY A 377 -5.04 30.57 -18.93
C GLY A 377 -4.13 31.21 -17.89
N GLY A 378 -3.19 30.46 -17.32
CA GLY A 378 -2.33 30.91 -16.21
C GLY A 378 -3.06 31.01 -14.88
N VAL A 379 -4.29 30.47 -14.76
CA VAL A 379 -5.10 30.54 -13.54
C VAL A 379 -5.11 29.20 -12.84
N VAL A 380 -4.41 29.11 -11.71
CA VAL A 380 -4.49 27.95 -10.81
C VAL A 380 -5.86 27.95 -10.11
N PRO A 381 -6.68 26.89 -10.27
CA PRO A 381 -7.90 26.75 -9.48
C PRO A 381 -7.57 26.77 -7.99
N LYS A 382 -8.28 27.60 -7.20
CA LYS A 382 -8.00 27.79 -5.77
C LYS A 382 -8.04 26.49 -4.95
N SER A 383 -8.86 25.53 -5.37
CA SER A 383 -8.91 24.20 -4.73
C SER A 383 -7.57 23.46 -4.79
N LEU A 384 -6.74 23.73 -5.80
CA LEU A 384 -5.42 23.11 -5.94
C LEU A 384 -4.37 23.67 -4.99
N ASP A 385 -4.64 24.76 -4.25
CA ASP A 385 -3.74 25.25 -3.20
C ASP A 385 -3.69 24.26 -2.01
N GLU A 386 -4.77 23.50 -1.82
CA GLU A 386 -4.89 22.52 -0.73
C GLU A 386 -4.12 21.23 -1.08
N PRO A 387 -3.27 20.69 -0.19
CA PRO A 387 -2.61 19.41 -0.38
C PRO A 387 -3.61 18.26 -0.62
N TYR A 388 -3.26 17.32 -1.50
CA TYR A 388 -4.06 16.15 -1.87
C TYR A 388 -5.44 16.46 -2.47
N SER A 389 -5.64 17.69 -2.97
CA SER A 389 -6.89 18.12 -3.61
C SER A 389 -7.09 17.50 -4.98
N LEU A 390 -6.03 17.36 -5.79
CA LEU A 390 -6.09 16.63 -7.06
C LEU A 390 -6.02 15.13 -6.76
N LYS A 391 -7.15 14.46 -6.90
CA LYS A 391 -7.30 13.04 -6.59
C LYS A 391 -6.82 12.14 -7.73
N SER A 392 -6.32 10.95 -7.39
CA SER A 392 -5.92 9.93 -8.36
C SER A 392 -7.09 9.52 -9.28
N GLU A 393 -8.31 9.54 -8.75
CA GLU A 393 -9.55 9.33 -9.48
C GLU A 393 -9.80 10.43 -10.53
N THR A 394 -9.30 11.65 -10.33
CA THR A 394 -9.43 12.73 -11.33
C THR A 394 -8.46 12.48 -12.48
N ILE A 395 -7.19 12.24 -12.19
CA ILE A 395 -6.17 12.01 -13.23
C ILE A 395 -6.41 10.70 -13.99
N SER A 396 -6.96 9.68 -13.32
CA SER A 396 -7.40 8.43 -13.94
C SER A 396 -8.54 8.66 -14.94
N ALA A 397 -9.54 9.49 -14.60
CA ALA A 397 -10.61 9.85 -15.52
C ALA A 397 -10.08 10.62 -16.75
N VAL A 398 -9.10 11.50 -16.54
CA VAL A 398 -8.46 12.28 -17.63
C VAL A 398 -7.64 11.38 -18.55
N GLU A 399 -6.84 10.45 -18.02
CA GLU A 399 -6.08 9.49 -18.83
C GLU A 399 -6.98 8.50 -19.58
N GLY A 400 -8.13 8.13 -19.01
CA GLY A 400 -9.11 7.26 -19.65
C GLY A 400 -9.92 7.90 -20.78
N ASP A 401 -9.92 9.23 -20.89
CA ASP A 401 -10.65 9.96 -21.92
C ASP A 401 -9.85 9.99 -23.24
N THR A 402 -10.23 9.11 -24.16
CA THR A 402 -9.62 9.02 -25.49
C THR A 402 -10.31 9.93 -26.51
N SER A 403 -11.26 10.78 -26.09
CA SER A 403 -11.98 11.65 -27.01
C SER A 403 -11.10 12.84 -27.44
N PRO A 404 -11.16 13.29 -28.71
CA PRO A 404 -10.30 14.37 -29.20
C PRO A 404 -10.60 15.72 -28.55
N LEU A 405 -11.81 15.90 -28.00
CA LEU A 405 -12.25 17.15 -27.40
C LEU A 405 -12.15 17.15 -25.86
N PHE A 406 -11.90 16.01 -25.23
CA PHE A 406 -11.81 15.86 -23.78
C PHE A 406 -13.04 16.38 -23.01
N THR A 407 -14.24 16.34 -23.59
CA THR A 407 -15.43 16.98 -23.02
C THR A 407 -15.75 16.47 -21.62
N SER A 408 -15.66 15.14 -21.41
CA SER A 408 -15.92 14.54 -20.10
C SER A 408 -14.84 14.93 -19.09
N SER A 409 -13.57 14.91 -19.50
CA SER A 409 -12.46 15.34 -18.65
C SER A 409 -12.53 16.81 -18.27
N ILE A 410 -12.94 17.69 -19.19
CA ILE A 410 -13.18 19.12 -18.90
C ILE A 410 -14.29 19.27 -17.85
N GLU A 411 -15.39 18.53 -18.00
CA GLU A 411 -16.51 18.56 -17.05
C GLU A 411 -16.08 18.06 -15.66
N VAL A 412 -15.42 16.91 -15.59
CA VAL A 412 -14.92 16.31 -14.33
C VAL A 412 -13.94 17.25 -13.64
N PHE A 413 -12.95 17.78 -14.38
CA PHE A 413 -11.96 18.70 -13.82
C PHE A 413 -12.62 19.99 -13.34
N THR A 414 -13.49 20.61 -14.15
CA THR A 414 -14.16 21.88 -13.79
C THR A 414 -15.08 21.71 -12.59
N SER A 415 -15.79 20.58 -12.49
CA SER A 415 -16.66 20.26 -11.36
C SER A 415 -15.87 20.12 -10.05
N ARG A 416 -14.73 19.42 -10.08
CA ARG A 416 -13.89 19.18 -8.89
C ARG A 416 -12.98 20.37 -8.55
N HIS A 417 -12.56 21.12 -9.56
CA HIS A 417 -11.63 22.24 -9.45
C HIS A 417 -12.15 23.52 -10.15
N PRO A 418 -13.23 24.15 -9.63
CA PRO A 418 -13.78 25.36 -10.23
C PRO A 418 -12.76 26.50 -10.32
N SER A 419 -12.76 27.19 -11.46
CA SER A 419 -11.88 28.33 -11.76
C SER A 419 -12.61 29.36 -12.61
N SER A 420 -12.08 30.59 -12.68
CA SER A 420 -12.56 31.63 -13.59
C SER A 420 -12.23 31.35 -15.05
N HIS A 421 -11.29 30.43 -15.31
CA HIS A 421 -10.95 29.94 -16.65
C HIS A 421 -11.53 28.55 -16.85
N THR A 422 -12.27 28.34 -17.93
CA THR A 422 -12.74 27.01 -18.34
C THR A 422 -11.62 26.30 -19.10
N PRO A 423 -11.18 25.10 -18.68
CA PRO A 423 -10.14 24.34 -19.37
C PRO A 423 -10.48 24.09 -20.84
N THR A 424 -9.50 24.29 -21.71
CA THR A 424 -9.58 23.91 -23.13
C THR A 424 -9.15 22.45 -23.32
N SER A 425 -9.42 21.87 -24.50
CA SER A 425 -8.92 20.53 -24.83
C SER A 425 -7.39 20.45 -24.80
N SER A 426 -6.68 21.55 -25.12
CA SER A 426 -5.22 21.60 -25.01
C SER A 426 -4.73 21.63 -23.56
N ASP A 427 -5.46 22.29 -22.67
CA ASP A 427 -5.15 22.32 -21.24
C ASP A 427 -5.28 20.91 -20.63
N VAL A 428 -6.36 20.22 -20.97
CA VAL A 428 -6.62 18.87 -20.50
C VAL A 428 -5.67 17.85 -21.13
N ALA A 429 -5.28 18.03 -22.40
CA ALA A 429 -4.24 17.21 -23.01
C ALA A 429 -2.90 17.31 -22.25
N ALA A 430 -2.49 18.52 -21.85
CA ALA A 430 -1.28 18.70 -21.04
C ALA A 430 -1.41 18.03 -19.65
N LEU A 431 -2.58 18.12 -19.01
CA LEU A 431 -2.86 17.39 -17.76
C LEU A 431 -2.77 15.87 -17.96
N ARG A 432 -3.32 15.35 -19.07
CA ARG A 432 -3.25 13.93 -19.43
C ARG A 432 -1.81 13.45 -19.59
N ASP A 433 -0.97 14.24 -20.27
CA ASP A 433 0.44 13.87 -20.48
C ASP A 433 1.22 13.86 -19.16
N LEU A 434 1.01 14.86 -18.28
CA LEU A 434 1.60 14.85 -16.94
C LEU A 434 1.16 13.66 -16.09
N ALA A 435 -0.14 13.34 -16.13
CA ALA A 435 -0.68 12.15 -15.47
C ALA A 435 -0.03 10.87 -16.00
N SER A 436 0.10 10.75 -17.32
CA SER A 436 0.71 9.60 -17.98
C SER A 436 2.19 9.42 -17.60
N PHE A 437 2.96 10.50 -17.50
CA PHE A 437 4.35 10.39 -17.04
C PHE A 437 4.45 9.88 -15.61
N VAL A 438 3.56 10.33 -14.72
CA VAL A 438 3.51 9.88 -13.32
C VAL A 438 3.06 8.42 -13.20
N SER A 439 2.01 8.02 -13.94
CA SER A 439 1.50 6.65 -13.92
C SER A 439 2.50 5.66 -14.53
N ARG A 440 3.14 6.01 -15.65
CA ARG A 440 4.25 5.24 -16.27
C ARG A 440 5.44 5.08 -15.32
N ARG A 441 5.86 6.15 -14.66
CA ARG A 441 6.92 6.09 -13.63
C ARG A 441 6.56 5.14 -12.50
N SER A 442 5.32 5.23 -12.01
CA SER A 442 4.80 4.35 -10.96
C SER A 442 4.85 2.87 -11.38
N ALA A 443 4.29 2.52 -12.56
CA ALA A 443 4.28 1.14 -13.04
C ALA A 443 5.69 0.59 -13.27
N ALA A 444 6.61 1.38 -13.82
CA ALA A 444 8.00 0.99 -14.00
C ALA A 444 8.69 0.70 -12.65
N ILE A 445 8.53 1.55 -11.64
CA ILE A 445 9.10 1.29 -10.30
C ILE A 445 8.53 0.00 -9.69
N ILE A 446 7.22 -0.24 -9.82
CA ILE A 446 6.61 -1.50 -9.34
C ILE A 446 7.15 -2.72 -10.10
N ALA A 447 7.33 -2.62 -11.42
CA ALA A 447 7.93 -3.68 -12.22
C ALA A 447 9.35 -4.00 -11.74
N ALA A 448 10.16 -2.98 -11.46
CA ALA A 448 11.51 -3.15 -10.91
C ALA A 448 11.49 -3.85 -9.55
N CYS A 449 10.50 -3.57 -8.69
CA CYS A 449 10.32 -4.23 -7.40
C CYS A 449 9.95 -5.71 -7.54
N LEU A 450 8.98 -6.02 -8.42
CA LEU A 450 8.56 -7.40 -8.71
C LEU A 450 9.72 -8.21 -9.27
N HIS A 451 10.44 -7.67 -10.25
CA HIS A 451 11.62 -8.31 -10.81
C HIS A 451 12.72 -8.47 -9.75
N ALA A 452 12.96 -7.46 -8.89
CA ALA A 452 13.98 -7.51 -7.86
C ALA A 452 13.75 -8.63 -6.84
N VAL A 453 12.51 -8.76 -6.34
CA VAL A 453 12.16 -9.82 -5.38
C VAL A 453 12.13 -11.20 -6.04
N TRP A 454 11.73 -11.28 -7.30
CA TRP A 454 11.79 -12.51 -8.09
C TRP A 454 13.22 -12.97 -8.34
N ALA A 455 14.09 -12.08 -8.82
CA ALA A 455 15.50 -12.38 -9.05
C ALA A 455 16.23 -12.74 -7.74
N LEU A 456 15.94 -12.04 -6.64
CA LEU A 456 16.45 -12.39 -5.31
C LEU A 456 16.08 -13.81 -4.92
N ARG A 457 14.83 -14.20 -5.17
CA ARG A 457 14.33 -15.54 -4.86
C ARG A 457 15.06 -16.60 -5.68
N LEU A 458 15.25 -16.37 -6.98
CA LEU A 458 15.96 -17.31 -7.84
C LEU A 458 17.41 -17.49 -7.39
N GLU A 459 18.12 -16.40 -7.09
CA GLU A 459 19.48 -16.48 -6.56
C GLU A 459 19.54 -17.26 -5.24
N ALA A 460 18.56 -17.07 -4.35
CA ALA A 460 18.50 -17.83 -3.09
C ALA A 460 18.26 -19.33 -3.33
N LEU A 461 17.46 -19.70 -4.33
CA LEU A 461 17.26 -21.11 -4.71
C LEU A 461 18.50 -21.72 -5.34
N ASP A 462 19.20 -20.97 -6.20
CA ASP A 462 20.47 -21.40 -6.79
C ASP A 462 21.55 -21.60 -5.70
N GLU A 463 21.59 -20.71 -4.69
CA GLU A 463 22.47 -20.85 -3.52
C GLU A 463 22.13 -22.13 -2.71
N GLU A 464 20.85 -22.47 -2.53
CA GLU A 464 20.43 -23.70 -1.83
C GLU A 464 20.69 -24.99 -2.64
N ASP A 465 20.52 -24.96 -3.96
CA ASP A 465 20.73 -26.12 -4.84
C ASP A 465 22.18 -26.60 -4.84
N VAL A 466 23.13 -25.67 -4.69
CA VAL A 466 24.55 -26.02 -4.49
C VAL A 466 24.78 -26.78 -3.18
N GLU A 467 24.01 -26.51 -2.12
CA GLU A 467 24.17 -27.12 -0.80
C GLU A 467 23.36 -28.41 -0.62
N TYR A 468 22.17 -28.50 -1.26
CA TYR A 468 21.19 -29.58 -1.09
C TYR A 468 20.70 -30.19 -2.42
N ALA A 469 21.62 -30.38 -3.38
CA ALA A 469 21.32 -30.92 -4.70
C ALA A 469 20.46 -32.21 -4.66
N GLY A 470 19.45 -32.29 -5.53
CA GLY A 470 18.54 -33.44 -5.66
C GLY A 470 17.34 -33.44 -4.69
N SER A 471 17.05 -32.30 -4.07
CA SER A 471 15.79 -32.11 -3.31
C SER A 471 14.61 -31.95 -4.26
N GLU A 472 13.57 -32.79 -4.13
CA GLU A 472 12.32 -32.66 -4.91
C GLU A 472 11.69 -31.26 -4.81
N ARG A 473 11.82 -30.60 -3.65
CA ARG A 473 11.39 -29.20 -3.47
C ARG A 473 12.15 -28.28 -4.41
N LEU A 474 13.47 -28.34 -4.42
CA LEU A 474 14.32 -27.44 -5.21
C LEU A 474 14.12 -27.69 -6.70
N GLU A 475 14.04 -28.95 -7.14
CA GLU A 475 13.72 -29.29 -8.53
C GLU A 475 12.38 -28.68 -8.98
N LYS A 476 11.34 -28.79 -8.13
CA LYS A 476 10.03 -28.18 -8.40
C LYS A 476 10.09 -26.66 -8.45
N GLU A 477 10.79 -26.02 -7.52
CA GLU A 477 10.87 -24.56 -7.43
C GLU A 477 11.75 -23.95 -8.53
N CYS A 478 12.91 -24.54 -8.81
CA CYS A 478 13.82 -24.13 -9.88
C CYS A 478 13.21 -24.39 -11.26
N GLY A 479 12.41 -25.46 -11.40
CA GLY A 479 11.69 -25.82 -12.63
C GLY A 479 10.48 -24.95 -12.95
N LEU A 480 10.11 -23.97 -12.10
CA LEU A 480 9.03 -23.03 -12.42
C LEU A 480 9.43 -22.10 -13.56
N GLU A 481 8.93 -22.39 -14.77
CA GLU A 481 9.01 -21.49 -15.92
C GLU A 481 8.19 -20.22 -15.65
N LYS A 482 6.95 -20.38 -15.18
CA LYS A 482 6.06 -19.26 -14.84
C LYS A 482 6.05 -19.01 -13.35
N THR A 483 6.22 -17.75 -12.95
CA THR A 483 5.96 -17.27 -11.59
C THR A 483 4.73 -16.37 -11.57
N THR A 484 3.74 -16.70 -10.74
CA THR A 484 2.52 -15.89 -10.64
C THR A 484 2.62 -14.86 -9.51
N VAL A 485 2.20 -13.63 -9.79
CA VAL A 485 2.00 -12.55 -8.84
C VAL A 485 0.51 -12.29 -8.72
N ALA A 486 -0.07 -12.64 -7.57
CA ALA A 486 -1.43 -12.28 -7.23
C ALA A 486 -1.50 -10.76 -6.99
N TYR A 487 -2.49 -10.06 -7.53
CA TYR A 487 -2.65 -8.62 -7.27
C TYR A 487 -4.04 -8.23 -6.80
N ASN A 488 -4.09 -7.20 -5.95
CA ASN A 488 -5.31 -6.49 -5.56
C ASN A 488 -4.99 -5.00 -5.38
N GLY A 489 -5.98 -4.13 -5.53
CA GLY A 489 -5.88 -2.72 -5.18
C GLY A 489 -6.36 -1.79 -6.28
N SER A 490 -6.93 -0.65 -5.87
CA SER A 490 -7.64 0.27 -6.77
C SER A 490 -6.79 0.83 -7.91
N VAL A 491 -5.49 1.01 -7.73
CA VAL A 491 -4.63 1.55 -8.79
C VAL A 491 -4.43 0.49 -9.88
N ILE A 492 -4.00 -0.71 -9.52
CA ILE A 492 -3.75 -1.76 -10.52
C ILE A 492 -5.05 -2.27 -11.17
N GLU A 493 -6.17 -2.24 -10.45
CA GLU A 493 -7.46 -2.73 -10.96
C GLU A 493 -8.23 -1.70 -11.80
N LEU A 494 -8.18 -0.42 -11.43
CA LEU A 494 -9.09 0.60 -11.97
C LEU A 494 -8.39 1.68 -12.78
N TYR A 495 -7.08 1.90 -12.59
CA TYR A 495 -6.37 2.95 -13.33
C TYR A 495 -6.18 2.54 -14.81
N PRO A 496 -6.65 3.33 -15.79
CA PRO A 496 -6.66 2.94 -17.19
C PRO A 496 -5.29 2.54 -17.71
N GLY A 497 -5.20 1.36 -18.34
CA GLY A 497 -3.95 0.85 -18.94
C GLY A 497 -2.86 0.44 -17.95
N TYR A 498 -3.03 0.66 -16.64
CA TYR A 498 -1.96 0.47 -15.65
C TYR A 498 -1.46 -0.97 -15.59
N LEU A 499 -2.38 -1.94 -15.53
CA LEU A 499 -2.02 -3.37 -15.49
C LEU A 499 -1.23 -3.80 -16.73
N ALA A 500 -1.68 -3.40 -17.93
CA ALA A 500 -1.02 -3.77 -19.18
C ALA A 500 0.39 -3.18 -19.26
N MET A 501 0.51 -1.89 -18.93
CA MET A 501 1.79 -1.19 -18.85
C MET A 501 2.74 -1.80 -17.81
N LEU A 502 2.23 -2.16 -16.63
CA LEU A 502 3.02 -2.84 -15.61
C LEU A 502 3.54 -4.20 -16.12
N GLN A 503 2.67 -4.99 -16.76
CA GLN A 503 3.05 -6.29 -17.34
C GLN A 503 4.10 -6.13 -18.44
N GLU A 504 4.01 -5.10 -19.28
CA GLU A 504 5.02 -4.81 -20.31
C GLU A 504 6.40 -4.51 -19.70
N TYR A 505 6.47 -3.67 -18.65
CA TYR A 505 7.73 -3.41 -17.95
C TYR A 505 8.29 -4.66 -17.27
N VAL A 506 7.43 -5.49 -16.66
CA VAL A 506 7.84 -6.77 -16.06
C VAL A 506 8.43 -7.71 -17.11
N ASN A 507 7.75 -7.86 -18.25
CA ASN A 507 8.23 -8.70 -19.36
C ASN A 507 9.58 -8.22 -19.89
N GLY A 508 9.75 -6.91 -20.04
CA GLY A 508 11.02 -6.30 -20.48
C GLY A 508 12.17 -6.52 -19.51
N LEU A 509 11.89 -6.60 -18.21
CA LEU A 509 12.91 -6.86 -17.18
C LEU A 509 13.33 -8.33 -17.11
N VAL A 510 12.38 -9.26 -17.20
CA VAL A 510 12.67 -10.71 -17.12
C VAL A 510 13.57 -11.14 -18.27
N ASN A 511 13.31 -10.64 -19.49
CA ASN A 511 14.12 -10.81 -20.70
C ASN A 511 14.76 -12.21 -20.86
N ARG A 512 13.97 -13.25 -20.59
CA ARG A 512 14.35 -14.67 -20.67
C ARG A 512 13.25 -15.42 -21.39
N GLU A 513 13.63 -16.25 -22.37
CA GLU A 513 12.66 -17.04 -23.14
C GLU A 513 12.05 -18.19 -22.32
N ASP A 514 12.75 -18.65 -21.27
CA ASP A 514 12.37 -19.80 -20.45
C ASP A 514 11.56 -19.44 -19.20
N ARG A 515 11.41 -18.14 -18.88
CA ARG A 515 10.72 -17.71 -17.65
C ARG A 515 9.82 -16.51 -17.83
N SER A 516 8.73 -16.45 -17.07
CA SER A 516 7.82 -15.31 -17.02
C SER A 516 7.36 -14.96 -15.61
N ILE A 517 6.94 -13.70 -15.44
CA ILE A 517 6.21 -13.24 -14.26
C ILE A 517 4.83 -12.78 -14.74
N ASP A 518 3.77 -13.42 -14.25
CA ASP A 518 2.41 -13.18 -14.72
C ASP A 518 1.55 -12.60 -13.59
N LEU A 519 0.91 -11.46 -13.86
CA LEU A 519 0.02 -10.77 -12.93
C LEU A 519 -1.40 -11.36 -13.02
N VAL A 520 -1.93 -11.87 -11.90
CA VAL A 520 -3.29 -12.43 -11.83
C VAL A 520 -4.15 -11.69 -10.79
N PRO A 521 -5.42 -11.37 -11.12
CA PRO A 521 -6.30 -10.66 -10.19
C PRO A 521 -6.68 -11.55 -9.01
N ALA A 522 -6.63 -10.99 -7.81
CA ALA A 522 -6.98 -11.66 -6.56
C ALA A 522 -8.18 -10.95 -5.90
N LYS A 523 -9.34 -11.04 -6.55
CA LYS A 523 -10.59 -10.44 -6.04
C LYS A 523 -10.96 -11.06 -4.70
N GLU A 524 -11.39 -10.22 -3.75
CA GLU A 524 -11.73 -10.65 -2.39
C GLU A 524 -10.61 -11.40 -1.66
N SER A 525 -9.35 -11.10 -2.01
CA SER A 525 -8.18 -11.81 -1.50
C SER A 525 -8.06 -11.82 0.02
N SER A 526 -8.42 -10.74 0.71
CA SER A 526 -8.35 -10.70 2.18
C SER A 526 -9.18 -11.82 2.83
N LEU A 527 -10.39 -12.08 2.30
CA LEU A 527 -11.29 -13.09 2.84
C LEU A 527 -10.92 -14.48 2.34
N LEU A 528 -10.76 -14.65 1.02
CA LEU A 528 -10.38 -15.94 0.43
C LEU A 528 -9.01 -16.40 0.96
N GLY A 529 -8.04 -15.51 1.03
CA GLY A 529 -6.70 -15.78 1.54
C GLY A 529 -6.68 -16.12 3.02
N ALA A 530 -7.49 -15.46 3.86
CA ALA A 530 -7.65 -15.85 5.26
C ALA A 530 -8.30 -17.24 5.39
N GLY A 531 -9.35 -17.54 4.60
CA GLY A 531 -9.96 -18.86 4.55
C GLY A 531 -8.98 -19.96 4.11
N VAL A 532 -8.15 -19.68 3.09
CA VAL A 532 -7.08 -20.57 2.65
C VAL A 532 -6.02 -20.76 3.74
N ALA A 533 -5.59 -19.68 4.41
CA ALA A 533 -4.62 -19.77 5.50
C ALA A 533 -5.13 -20.69 6.62
N LEU A 534 -6.42 -20.57 6.96
CA LEU A 534 -7.08 -21.44 7.92
C LEU A 534 -7.06 -22.91 7.47
N ALA A 535 -7.41 -23.15 6.21
CA ALA A 535 -7.46 -24.49 5.64
C ALA A 535 -6.09 -25.17 5.60
N THR A 536 -5.03 -24.42 5.28
CA THR A 536 -3.65 -24.93 5.29
C THR A 536 -3.21 -25.33 6.70
N CYS A 537 -3.62 -24.58 7.74
CA CYS A 537 -3.38 -24.96 9.13
C CYS A 537 -4.09 -26.27 9.54
N ASP A 538 -5.33 -26.48 9.08
CA ASP A 538 -6.12 -27.67 9.41
C ASP A 538 -5.64 -28.92 8.66
N GLY A 539 -5.20 -28.77 7.40
CA GLY A 539 -4.63 -29.85 6.59
C GLY A 539 -3.36 -30.46 7.22
N ALA A 540 -2.49 -29.62 7.80
CA ALA A 540 -1.29 -30.08 8.51
C ALA A 540 -1.60 -30.98 9.73
N ALA A 541 -2.76 -30.80 10.36
CA ALA A 541 -3.17 -31.60 11.53
C ALA A 541 -3.75 -32.99 11.17
N THR A 542 -4.08 -33.23 9.89
CA THR A 542 -4.70 -34.49 9.42
C THR A 542 -3.75 -35.37 8.60
N GLY A 543 -2.54 -34.88 8.31
CA GLY A 543 -1.50 -35.58 7.55
C GLY A 543 -0.43 -36.29 8.40
N ALA A 544 -0.63 -36.44 9.71
CA ALA A 544 0.27 -37.15 10.62
C ALA A 544 -0.18 -38.59 10.90
#